data_AF-A0A3S0ERI3-F1
#
_entry.id   AF-A0A3S0ERI3-F1
#
_cell.length_a   1.000
_cell.length_b   1.000
_cell.length_c   1.000
_cell.angle_alpha   90.00
_cell.angle_beta   90.00
_cell.angle_gamma   90.00
#
_symmetry.space_group_name_H-M   'P 1'
#
loop_
_entity.id
_entity.type
_entity.pdbx_description
1 polymer ?
#
loop_
_entity_poly.entity_id
_entity_poly.type
_entity_poly.pdbx_seq_one_letter_code
_entity_poly.pdbx_strand_id
1 'polypeptide(L)' 'MSATAKKDDRSRQSVRLYPEIWEAIDLLRTKRPGVVSRNTWIAEAILEKLAREQDTQAPSPPAGSIHV' A
#
# COMPACT_ATOMS: atom_id res chain seq x y z
N MET A 1 -21.48 1.79 -31.97
CA MET A 1 -21.04 2.66 -30.85
C MET A 1 -19.91 1.94 -30.14
N SER A 2 -18.65 2.31 -30.37
CA SER A 2 -17.51 1.73 -29.62
C SER A 2 -17.30 2.51 -28.34
N ALA A 3 -17.39 1.84 -27.19
CA ALA A 3 -17.03 2.39 -25.91
C ALA A 3 -15.51 2.69 -25.89
N THR A 4 -15.14 3.94 -25.64
CA THR A 4 -13.75 4.33 -25.35
C THR A 4 -13.28 3.59 -24.10
N ALA A 5 -12.38 2.62 -24.28
CA ALA A 5 -11.71 1.95 -23.17
C ALA A 5 -10.94 2.99 -22.35
N LYS A 6 -11.24 3.11 -21.05
CA LYS A 6 -10.44 3.92 -20.13
C LYS A 6 -9.00 3.43 -20.18
N LYS A 7 -8.06 4.35 -20.44
CA LYS A 7 -6.63 4.06 -20.44
C LYS A 7 -6.22 3.76 -19.00
N ASP A 8 -5.78 2.53 -18.75
CA ASP A 8 -5.16 2.14 -17.48
C ASP A 8 -3.75 2.76 -17.44
N ASP A 9 -3.52 3.68 -16.51
CA ASP A 9 -2.26 4.41 -16.33
C ASP A 9 -1.32 3.78 -15.30
N ARG A 10 -1.72 2.64 -14.73
CA ARG A 10 -0.91 1.91 -13.73
C ARG A 10 0.29 1.23 -14.40
N SER A 11 1.45 1.35 -13.76
CA SER A 11 2.66 0.62 -14.18
C SER A 11 2.64 -0.82 -13.65
N ARG A 12 3.15 -1.76 -14.45
CA ARG A 12 3.31 -3.16 -14.05
C ARG A 12 4.71 -3.37 -13.48
N GLN A 13 4.78 -3.94 -12.28
CA GLN A 13 6.04 -4.29 -11.62
C GLN A 13 6.05 -5.76 -11.19
N SER A 14 7.23 -6.40 -11.26
CA SER A 14 7.45 -7.72 -10.67
C SER A 14 8.08 -7.59 -9.27
N VAL A 15 7.58 -8.36 -8.31
CA VAL A 15 8.10 -8.40 -6.94
C VAL A 15 8.53 -9.83 -6.65
N ARG A 16 9.75 -10.00 -6.14
CA ARG A 16 10.27 -11.29 -5.68
C ARG A 16 10.22 -11.30 -4.15
N LEU A 17 9.51 -12.29 -3.61
CA LEU A 17 9.40 -12.53 -2.17
C LEU A 17 9.64 -14.00 -1.90
N TYR A 18 10.04 -14.32 -0.67
CA TYR A 18 10.12 -15.70 -0.23
C TYR A 18 8.74 -16.38 -0.26
N PRO A 19 8.67 -17.71 -0.49
CA PRO A 19 7.41 -18.44 -0.58
C PRO A 19 6.50 -18.25 0.63
N GLU A 20 7.07 -18.22 1.83
CA GLU A 20 6.33 -18.10 3.10
C GLU A 20 5.58 -16.76 3.19
N ILE A 21 6.11 -15.72 2.56
CA ILE A 21 5.46 -14.41 2.47
C ILE A 21 4.25 -14.48 1.54
N TRP A 22 4.36 -15.17 0.40
CA TRP A 22 3.24 -15.37 -0.51
C TRP A 22 2.11 -16.18 0.15
N GLU A 23 2.46 -17.24 0.87
CA GLU A 23 1.51 -18.06 1.62
C GLU A 23 0.79 -17.24 2.70
N ALA A 24 1.53 -16.41 3.45
CA ALA A 24 0.94 -15.51 4.43
C ALA A 24 -0.05 -14.52 3.79
N ILE A 25 0.29 -13.93 2.64
CA ILE A 25 -0.62 -13.05 1.88
C ILE A 25 -1.88 -13.81 1.47
N ASP A 26 -1.74 -15.01 0.92
CA ASP A 26 -2.87 -15.83 0.48
C ASP A 26 -3.78 -16.26 1.64
N LEU A 27 -3.21 -16.57 2.81
CA LEU A 27 -3.98 -16.90 4.00
C LEU A 27 -4.72 -15.68 4.56
N LEU A 28 -4.08 -14.50 4.60
CA LEU A 28 -4.69 -13.30 5.19
C LEU A 28 -5.75 -12.69 4.28
N ARG A 29 -5.60 -12.77 2.95
CA ARG A 29 -6.59 -12.22 2.02
C ARG A 29 -7.92 -12.98 2.03
N THR A 30 -7.93 -14.28 2.32
CA THR A 30 -9.17 -15.08 2.39
C THR A 30 -10.02 -14.77 3.61
N LYS A 31 -9.43 -14.16 4.65
CA LYS A 31 -10.16 -13.72 5.84
C LYS A 31 -11.02 -12.48 5.60
N ARG A 32 -10.88 -11.81 4.44
CA ARG A 32 -11.64 -10.60 4.10
C ARG A 32 -12.95 -10.93 3.39
N PRO A 33 -14.05 -10.22 3.69
CA PRO A 33 -15.31 -10.35 2.94
C PRO A 33 -15.10 -9.99 1.47
N GLY A 34 -15.44 -10.92 0.57
CA GLY A 34 -15.10 -10.81 -0.85
C GLY A 34 -13.61 -11.09 -1.05
N VAL A 35 -13.27 -12.25 -1.61
CA VAL A 35 -11.87 -12.67 -1.82
C VAL A 35 -11.13 -11.61 -2.64
N VAL A 36 -10.27 -10.82 -1.99
CA VAL A 36 -9.48 -9.80 -2.67
C VAL A 36 -8.31 -10.43 -3.43
N SER A 37 -7.95 -9.83 -4.57
CA SER A 37 -6.78 -10.28 -5.35
C SER A 37 -5.49 -9.98 -4.59
N ARG A 38 -4.39 -10.70 -4.91
CA ARG A 38 -3.06 -10.39 -4.36
C ARG A 38 -2.65 -8.94 -4.66
N ASN A 39 -2.92 -8.46 -5.87
CA ASN A 39 -2.60 -7.09 -6.27
C ASN A 39 -3.34 -6.06 -5.41
N THR A 40 -4.64 -6.28 -5.17
CA THR A 40 -5.45 -5.41 -4.31
C THR A 40 -4.89 -5.40 -2.90
N TRP A 41 -4.63 -6.59 -2.33
CA TRP A 41 -4.11 -6.72 -0.98
C TRP A 41 -2.75 -6.03 -0.81
N ILE A 42 -1.83 -6.21 -1.77
CA ILE A 42 -0.49 -5.59 -1.76
C ILE A 42 -0.58 -4.08 -1.92
N ALA A 43 -1.43 -3.59 -2.84
CA ALA A 43 -1.61 -2.16 -3.05
C ALA A 43 -2.14 -1.47 -1.78
N GLU A 44 -3.13 -2.08 -1.12
CA GLU A 44 -3.67 -1.56 0.14
C GLU A 44 -2.63 -1.58 1.27
N ALA A 45 -1.85 -2.66 1.39
CA ALA A 45 -0.79 -2.74 2.40
C ALA A 45 0.30 -1.68 2.19
N ILE A 46 0.66 -1.38 0.92
CA ILE A 46 1.58 -0.30 0.57
C ILE A 46 0.99 1.05 0.98
N LEU A 47 -0.28 1.32 0.63
CA LEU A 47 -0.96 2.56 1.01
C LEU A 47 -1.01 2.75 2.53
N GLU A 48 -1.33 1.71 3.28
CA GLU A 48 -1.37 1.72 4.74
C GLU A 48 0.02 1.99 5.35
N LYS A 49 1.09 1.44 4.77
CA LYS A 49 2.46 1.74 5.21
C LYS A 49 2.85 3.18 4.89
N LEU A 50 2.56 3.67 3.70
CA LEU A 50 2.87 5.06 3.30
C LEU A 50 2.16 6.07 4.20
N ALA A 51 0.87 5.87 4.48
CA ALA A 51 0.11 6.74 5.38
C ALA A 51 0.73 6.78 6.79
N ARG A 52 1.10 5.62 7.35
CA ARG A 52 1.75 5.55 8.67
C ARG A 52 3.08 6.30 8.73
N GLU A 53 3.91 6.23 7.69
CA GLU A 53 5.19 6.94 7.66
C GLU A 53 4.98 8.46 7.54
N GLN A 54 3.99 8.90 6.77
CA GLN A 54 3.63 10.32 6.68
C GLN A 54 3.15 10.88 8.01
N ASP A 55 2.34 10.11 8.75
CA ASP A 55 1.85 10.49 10.08
C ASP A 55 2.96 10.46 11.14
N THR A 56 3.92 9.53 11.01
CA THR A 56 5.07 9.43 11.93
C THR A 56 6.05 10.59 11.72
N GLN A 57 6.11 11.15 10.51
CA GLN A 57 6.86 12.34 10.17
C GLN A 57 6.09 13.63 10.58
N ALA A 58 5.64 13.68 11.84
CA ALA A 58 5.12 14.90 12.45
C ALA A 58 6.17 16.05 12.35
N PRO A 59 5.74 17.32 12.25
CA PRO A 59 6.64 18.42 11.94
C PRO A 59 7.78 18.48 12.96
N SER A 60 9.01 18.49 12.45
CA SER A 60 10.18 18.91 13.22
C SER A 60 9.79 20.15 14.04
N PRO A 61 10.01 20.17 15.37
CA PRO A 61 9.68 21.36 16.16
C PRO A 61 10.38 22.56 15.51
N PRO A 62 9.72 23.72 15.38
CA PRO A 62 10.36 24.90 14.81
C PRO A 62 11.67 25.13 15.58
N ALA A 63 12.78 25.14 14.85
CA ALA A 63 14.10 25.45 15.36
C ALA A 63 14.04 26.85 15.99
N GLY A 64 13.86 26.92 17.31
CA GLY A 64 13.66 28.20 17.98
C GLY A 64 12.96 28.20 19.34
N SER A 65 12.53 27.07 19.90
CA SER A 65 12.03 27.04 21.28
C SER A 65 13.18 26.88 22.27
N ILE A 66 14.04 27.90 22.36
CA ILE A 66 14.91 28.10 23.53
C ILE A 66 14.01 28.71 24.61
N HIS A 67 13.64 27.93 25.62
CA HIS A 67 13.15 28.51 26.86
C HIS A 67 14.34 28.82 27.76
N VAL A 68 14.44 30.12 28.09
CA VAL A 68 15.36 30.73 29.06
C VAL A 68 14.97 30.32 30.47
#